data_AF-A0A4V3IV95-F1
#
_entry.id   AF-A0A4V3IV95-F1
#
_cell.length_a   1.000
_cell.length_b   1.000
_cell.length_c   1.000
_cell.angle_alpha   90.00
_cell.angle_beta   90.00
_cell.angle_gamma   90.00
#
_symmetry.space_group_name_H-M   'P 1'
#
loop_
_entity.id
_entity.type
_entity.pdbx_description
1 polymer ?
#
loop_
_entity_poly.entity_id
_entity_poly.type
_entity_poly.pdbx_seq_one_letter_code
_entity_poly.pdbx_strand_id
1 'polypeptide(L)'
;METSPMGSGEEIRSREARTVEPSAWNSRERFRHDRDRCVDVPARPPLNRISAAPDRCHEDLLHQFHDSHSNPNGQPADGCRPTSRRHLRIPDIVWGCRRPKRDRRSRRDLPGLPYSGELHFGVAGLPQDDTSDRVGRRDGIVHSGAVSDDSGLPEGALMPARRQIAAGDSADSGFTLIELLIYMVLSVVVLLIVGGLLINSLNAERTVRDATQASTAGQLISKSLGQGVRNASAIWHTPAGVQPELLIVRTAGAGATASWYCQAWSYANGEVRTKTSTTLISTIPASVASWTLLGAGIAPVSGAPVFPKSGRQVDLTLDVKSGQGKAVRISTTLTSRQPVPVSGVEVSAPCF
;
A
#
# COMPACT_ATOMS: atom_id res chain seq x y z
N MET A 1 -32.24 -44.41 40.07
CA MET A 1 -33.13 -43.75 41.04
C MET A 1 -32.52 -42.38 41.26
N GLU A 2 -33.11 -41.25 40.91
CA GLU A 2 -34.52 -40.90 40.78
C GLU A 2 -34.63 -39.59 39.96
N THR A 3 -35.46 -39.66 38.91
CA THR A 3 -36.36 -38.68 38.27
C THR A 3 -36.11 -37.16 38.25
N SER A 4 -36.33 -36.61 37.04
CA SER A 4 -36.53 -35.23 36.57
C SER A 4 -37.64 -34.43 37.29
N PRO A 5 -37.86 -33.13 36.96
CA PRO A 5 -38.62 -32.71 35.75
C PRO A 5 -37.98 -31.52 34.99
N MET A 6 -37.93 -31.52 33.66
CA MET A 6 -38.97 -31.06 32.71
C MET A 6 -39.50 -29.65 32.99
N GLY A 7 -38.89 -28.66 32.30
CA GLY A 7 -39.45 -27.34 32.07
C GLY A 7 -39.62 -27.13 30.56
N SER A 8 -40.85 -27.34 30.10
CA SER A 8 -41.32 -27.16 28.73
C SER A 8 -41.95 -25.79 28.55
N GLY A 9 -41.63 -25.11 27.44
CA GLY A 9 -42.53 -24.14 26.81
C GLY A 9 -41.92 -22.77 26.61
N GLU A 10 -41.53 -22.46 25.37
CA GLU A 10 -41.91 -21.18 24.77
C GLU A 10 -41.82 -21.25 23.23
N GLU A 11 -43.01 -21.46 22.65
CA GLU A 11 -43.57 -20.68 21.54
C GLU A 11 -42.70 -20.44 20.29
N ILE A 12 -42.82 -21.40 19.36
CA ILE A 12 -42.47 -21.25 17.95
C ILE A 12 -43.42 -20.20 17.32
N ARG A 13 -42.94 -18.96 17.19
CA ARG A 13 -43.59 -17.93 16.37
C ARG A 13 -43.15 -18.10 14.91
N SER A 14 -43.94 -18.87 14.18
CA SER A 14 -43.93 -18.93 12.72
C SER A 14 -44.08 -17.52 12.14
N ARG A 15 -43.00 -16.93 11.62
CA ARG A 15 -43.06 -15.75 10.75
C ARG A 15 -43.13 -16.22 9.31
N GLU A 16 -44.25 -15.89 8.67
CA GLU A 16 -44.52 -16.00 7.24
C GLU A 16 -43.32 -15.57 6.39
N ALA A 17 -42.81 -16.52 5.61
CA ALA A 17 -42.00 -16.24 4.44
C ALA A 17 -42.88 -15.54 3.40
N ARG A 18 -42.79 -14.21 3.34
CA ARG A 18 -43.33 -13.42 2.23
C ARG A 18 -42.36 -13.57 1.05
N THR A 19 -42.71 -14.47 0.14
CA THR A 19 -42.11 -14.62 -1.18
C THR A 19 -42.36 -13.32 -1.96
N VAL A 20 -41.33 -12.49 -2.09
CA VAL A 20 -41.34 -11.34 -3.00
C VAL A 20 -40.81 -11.83 -4.34
N GLU A 21 -41.71 -11.98 -5.32
CA GLU A 21 -41.37 -12.19 -6.72
C GLU A 21 -40.46 -11.07 -7.24
N PRO A 22 -39.33 -11.36 -7.89
CA PRO A 22 -38.61 -10.38 -8.67
C PRO A 22 -39.36 -10.14 -9.99
N SER A 23 -40.05 -9.01 -10.08
CA SER A 23 -40.64 -8.51 -11.32
C SER A 23 -39.56 -8.34 -12.39
N ALA A 24 -39.73 -9.10 -13.46
CA ALA A 24 -38.95 -9.06 -14.68
C ALA A 24 -38.91 -7.66 -15.30
N TRP A 25 -37.75 -7.00 -15.22
CA TRP A 25 -37.43 -5.86 -16.08
C TRP A 25 -36.48 -6.30 -17.20
N ASN A 26 -37.12 -6.62 -18.31
CA ASN A 26 -36.77 -6.21 -19.67
C ASN A 26 -35.31 -6.40 -20.12
N SER A 27 -35.02 -7.61 -20.58
CA SER A 27 -33.91 -7.92 -21.47
C SER A 27 -34.19 -7.38 -22.88
N ARG A 28 -33.74 -6.16 -23.20
CA ARG A 28 -33.59 -5.69 -24.59
C ARG A 28 -32.59 -4.55 -24.65
N GLU A 29 -31.32 -4.90 -24.81
CA GLU A 29 -30.43 -4.23 -25.77
C GLU A 29 -29.19 -5.11 -25.99
N ARG A 30 -29.28 -5.87 -27.07
CA ARG A 30 -28.23 -6.66 -27.68
C ARG A 30 -27.86 -5.88 -28.93
N PHE A 31 -26.64 -5.35 -29.06
CA PHE A 31 -25.87 -5.30 -30.32
C PHE A 31 -24.50 -4.58 -30.18
N ARG A 32 -23.44 -5.32 -30.57
CA ARG A 32 -22.06 -4.89 -30.94
C ARG A 32 -21.16 -4.47 -29.75
N HIS A 33 -19.98 -5.05 -29.50
CA HIS A 33 -18.95 -5.53 -30.43
C HIS A 33 -18.26 -6.80 -29.92
N ASP A 34 -18.20 -7.79 -30.81
CA ASP A 34 -17.31 -8.95 -30.78
C ASP A 34 -16.09 -8.61 -31.66
N ARG A 35 -14.89 -8.65 -31.07
CA ARG A 35 -13.51 -8.47 -31.57
C ARG A 35 -12.68 -8.18 -30.30
N ASP A 36 -11.85 -9.06 -29.75
CA ASP A 36 -10.79 -9.81 -30.42
C ASP A 36 -10.53 -11.17 -29.76
N ARG A 37 -10.58 -12.21 -30.58
CA ARG A 37 -9.86 -13.48 -30.36
C ARG A 37 -8.37 -13.21 -30.51
N CYS A 38 -7.59 -13.33 -29.44
CA CYS A 38 -6.19 -13.70 -29.58
C CYS A 38 -6.08 -15.22 -29.66
N VAL A 39 -5.71 -15.66 -30.85
CA VAL A 39 -5.42 -17.03 -31.25
C VAL A 39 -4.15 -17.50 -30.56
N ASP A 40 -4.16 -18.76 -30.12
CA ASP A 40 -3.00 -19.51 -29.63
C ASP A 40 -1.82 -19.44 -30.61
N VAL A 41 -0.67 -19.02 -30.10
CA VAL A 41 0.62 -19.11 -30.81
C VAL A 41 1.22 -20.49 -30.52
N PRO A 42 1.49 -21.33 -31.54
CA PRO A 42 2.14 -22.61 -31.31
C PRO A 42 3.62 -22.44 -30.92
N ALA A 43 4.04 -23.30 -29.99
CA ALA A 43 5.40 -23.40 -29.48
C ALA A 43 6.45 -23.56 -30.59
N ARG A 44 7.54 -22.80 -30.49
CA ARG A 44 8.75 -23.03 -31.30
C ARG A 44 9.54 -24.24 -30.74
N PRO A 45 10.08 -25.12 -31.60
CA PRO A 45 10.91 -26.25 -31.18
C PRO A 45 12.32 -25.80 -30.74
N PRO A 46 13.01 -26.60 -29.91
CA PRO A 46 14.38 -26.31 -29.49
C PRO A 46 15.37 -26.58 -30.63
N LEU A 47 16.22 -25.59 -30.93
CA LEU A 47 17.39 -25.78 -31.78
C LEU A 47 18.50 -26.44 -30.96
N ASN A 48 18.92 -27.58 -31.49
CA ASN A 48 19.98 -28.42 -30.98
C ASN A 48 21.32 -27.97 -31.58
N ARG A 49 22.35 -27.89 -30.72
CA ARG A 49 23.76 -28.29 -30.96
C ARG A 49 24.60 -27.50 -31.99
N ILE A 50 25.55 -26.70 -31.50
CA ILE A 50 26.96 -26.73 -31.98
C ILE A 50 27.90 -26.73 -30.78
N SER A 51 28.77 -27.74 -30.79
CA SER A 51 29.82 -28.08 -29.85
C SER A 51 31.00 -27.11 -29.91
N ALA A 52 31.59 -26.80 -28.76
CA ALA A 52 33.01 -26.45 -28.64
C ALA A 52 33.60 -27.14 -27.40
N ALA A 53 34.81 -27.65 -27.57
CA ALA A 53 35.48 -28.69 -26.80
C ALA A 53 35.76 -28.38 -25.31
N PRO A 54 35.91 -29.42 -24.47
CA PRO A 54 36.64 -29.35 -23.22
C PRO A 54 38.08 -29.88 -23.40
N ASP A 55 39.06 -29.09 -22.96
CA ASP A 55 40.43 -29.56 -22.79
C ASP A 55 40.53 -30.51 -21.58
N ARG A 56 40.99 -31.71 -21.88
CA ARG A 56 41.52 -32.71 -20.95
C ARG A 56 42.87 -32.25 -20.41
N CYS A 57 43.14 -32.56 -19.15
CA CYS A 57 44.42 -33.13 -18.73
C CYS A 57 44.24 -33.98 -17.46
N HIS A 58 44.76 -35.22 -17.54
CA HIS A 58 45.19 -36.18 -16.51
C HIS A 58 44.19 -36.65 -15.43
N GLU A 59 43.72 -37.90 -15.41
CA GLU A 59 44.36 -39.24 -15.26
C GLU A 59 44.71 -39.66 -13.82
N ASP A 60 44.17 -40.85 -13.50
CA ASP A 60 44.66 -41.92 -12.66
C ASP A 60 44.81 -41.75 -11.13
N LEU A 61 43.88 -42.40 -10.42
CA LEU A 61 44.23 -43.56 -9.58
C LEU A 61 42.97 -44.31 -9.11
N LEU A 62 42.73 -45.46 -9.76
CA LEU A 62 42.01 -46.59 -9.17
C LEU A 62 42.84 -47.17 -8.03
N HIS A 63 42.23 -47.43 -6.88
CA HIS A 63 42.42 -48.71 -6.21
C HIS A 63 41.27 -49.01 -5.23
N GLN A 64 40.57 -50.07 -5.59
CA GLN A 64 39.63 -50.84 -4.81
C GLN A 64 40.42 -51.74 -3.86
N PHE A 65 40.09 -51.74 -2.56
CA PHE A 65 40.45 -52.85 -1.65
C PHE A 65 39.37 -53.04 -0.59
N HIS A 66 39.34 -54.30 -0.18
CA HIS A 66 38.32 -55.09 0.48
C HIS A 66 38.25 -54.92 2.02
N ASP A 67 37.19 -55.49 2.58
CA ASP A 67 37.05 -56.11 3.92
C ASP A 67 36.66 -55.27 5.16
N SER A 68 35.42 -55.52 5.61
CA SER A 68 35.06 -56.21 6.86
C SER A 68 35.98 -56.06 8.08
N HIS A 69 35.45 -55.54 9.20
CA HIS A 69 35.34 -56.29 10.45
C HIS A 69 34.59 -55.50 11.54
N SER A 70 33.72 -56.24 12.22
CA SER A 70 33.00 -55.95 13.47
C SER A 70 33.93 -55.74 14.68
N ASN A 71 33.65 -54.75 15.53
CA ASN A 71 33.72 -54.95 16.98
C ASN A 71 32.97 -53.85 17.77
N PRO A 72 31.97 -54.20 18.60
CA PRO A 72 31.47 -53.35 19.68
C PRO A 72 32.06 -53.82 21.01
N ASN A 73 32.78 -52.97 21.74
CA ASN A 73 32.90 -53.07 23.19
C ASN A 73 33.49 -51.79 23.79
N GLY A 74 32.83 -51.32 24.85
CA GLY A 74 33.16 -50.08 25.52
C GLY A 74 34.22 -50.20 26.61
N GLN A 75 34.84 -49.04 26.88
CA GLN A 75 35.34 -48.51 28.17
C GLN A 75 36.37 -49.33 28.98
N PRO A 76 37.01 -48.74 30.01
CA PRO A 76 37.67 -47.42 30.11
C PRO A 76 39.06 -47.52 30.79
N ALA A 77 39.94 -46.51 30.68
CA ALA A 77 40.92 -46.15 31.74
C ALA A 77 41.77 -44.92 31.35
N ASP A 78 41.64 -43.88 32.18
CA ASP A 78 42.71 -43.12 32.86
C ASP A 78 44.02 -42.74 32.16
N GLY A 79 44.25 -41.42 32.13
CA GLY A 79 45.41 -40.80 32.78
C GLY A 79 46.71 -40.68 31.99
N CYS A 80 46.98 -39.48 31.43
CA CYS A 80 48.23 -38.71 31.64
C CYS A 80 48.23 -37.37 30.87
N ARG A 81 48.38 -36.27 31.61
CA ARG A 81 48.93 -34.97 31.15
C ARG A 81 50.47 -35.08 31.08
N PRO A 82 51.23 -34.04 30.69
CA PRO A 82 51.05 -33.03 29.64
C PRO A 82 52.30 -32.95 28.72
N THR A 83 52.18 -32.59 27.45
CA THR A 83 53.34 -32.09 26.69
C THR A 83 53.01 -30.95 25.75
N SER A 84 53.79 -29.89 25.92
CA SER A 84 54.35 -29.04 24.88
C SER A 84 53.43 -28.12 24.08
N ARG A 85 53.37 -26.87 24.57
CA ARG A 85 53.61 -25.63 23.79
C ARG A 85 54.01 -25.89 22.33
N ARG A 86 53.07 -25.66 21.40
CA ARG A 86 53.39 -25.08 20.10
C ARG A 86 52.51 -23.87 19.86
N HIS A 87 53.18 -22.73 19.72
CA HIS A 87 52.63 -21.51 19.16
C HIS A 87 52.09 -21.79 17.74
N LEU A 88 50.78 -21.95 17.62
CA LEU A 88 50.10 -21.74 16.35
C LEU A 88 49.86 -20.24 16.21
N ARG A 89 50.74 -19.60 15.44
CA ARG A 89 50.47 -18.31 14.82
C ARG A 89 49.25 -18.50 13.92
N ILE A 90 48.12 -17.95 14.33
CA ILE A 90 46.98 -17.69 13.45
C ILE A 90 47.45 -16.59 12.49
N PRO A 91 47.43 -16.80 11.17
CA PRO A 91 47.60 -15.68 10.24
C PRO A 91 46.36 -14.79 10.33
N ASP A 92 46.58 -13.51 10.62
CA ASP A 92 45.59 -12.45 10.50
C ASP A 92 45.00 -12.47 9.08
N ILE A 93 43.78 -12.98 8.94
CA ILE A 93 42.98 -12.74 7.74
C ILE A 93 42.45 -11.32 7.85
N VAL A 94 43.31 -10.37 7.45
CA VAL A 94 42.92 -8.99 7.20
C VAL A 94 41.98 -9.00 5.99
N TRP A 95 40.68 -8.92 6.26
CA TRP A 95 39.69 -8.55 5.25
C TRP A 95 39.93 -7.08 4.88
N GLY A 96 40.83 -6.87 3.92
CA GLY A 96 40.97 -5.59 3.24
C GLY A 96 39.71 -5.33 2.43
N CYS A 97 38.81 -4.48 2.95
CA CYS A 97 37.78 -3.85 2.14
C CYS A 97 38.44 -2.95 1.08
N ARG A 98 38.82 -3.53 -0.07
CA ARG A 98 39.09 -2.77 -1.29
C ARG A 98 37.79 -2.09 -1.71
N ARG A 99 37.67 -0.82 -1.38
CA ARG A 99 36.67 0.07 -1.99
C ARG A 99 36.90 0.07 -3.50
N PRO A 100 35.90 -0.24 -4.34
CA PRO A 100 36.02 0.02 -5.77
C PRO A 100 36.16 1.53 -5.98
N LYS A 101 37.23 1.92 -6.67
CA LYS A 101 37.44 3.27 -7.19
C LYS A 101 36.20 3.66 -7.98
N ARG A 102 35.54 4.73 -7.55
CA ARG A 102 34.42 5.36 -8.26
C ARG A 102 35.01 5.99 -9.53
N ASP A 103 34.90 5.26 -10.64
CA ASP A 103 35.25 5.77 -11.95
C ASP A 103 34.28 6.90 -12.31
N ARG A 104 34.76 8.13 -12.18
CA ARG A 104 34.11 9.36 -12.66
C ARG A 104 34.26 9.40 -14.18
N ARG A 105 33.53 8.55 -14.91
CA ARG A 105 33.38 8.69 -16.36
C ARG A 105 32.26 9.67 -16.66
N SER A 106 32.68 10.90 -16.94
CA SER A 106 32.32 11.64 -18.15
C SER A 106 30.89 11.39 -18.67
N ARG A 107 29.94 12.20 -18.21
CA ARG A 107 28.74 12.52 -18.99
C ARG A 107 29.22 13.33 -20.20
N ARG A 108 29.42 12.64 -21.32
CA ARG A 108 29.36 13.27 -22.64
C ARG A 108 27.92 13.24 -23.10
N ASP A 109 27.52 14.39 -23.62
CA ASP A 109 26.33 14.63 -24.41
C ASP A 109 26.14 13.53 -25.45
N LEU A 110 24.90 13.03 -25.53
CA LEU A 110 24.41 12.34 -26.72
C LEU A 110 23.19 13.11 -27.25
N PRO A 111 23.18 13.44 -28.55
CA PRO A 111 22.15 14.25 -29.17
C PRO A 111 20.89 13.44 -29.42
N GLY A 112 19.77 14.16 -29.49
CA GLY A 112 18.44 13.61 -29.72
C GLY A 112 18.32 12.86 -31.05
N LEU A 113 17.44 11.87 -31.03
CA LEU A 113 16.79 11.36 -32.23
C LEU A 113 15.26 11.40 -32.02
N PRO A 114 14.51 11.74 -33.08
CA PRO A 114 13.06 11.90 -33.01
C PRO A 114 12.41 10.53 -33.15
N TYR A 115 11.36 10.30 -32.36
CA TYR A 115 10.38 9.25 -32.66
C TYR A 115 8.99 9.87 -32.67
N SER A 116 8.55 10.21 -33.89
CA SER A 116 7.15 10.36 -34.24
C SER A 116 6.56 8.95 -34.34
N GLY A 117 5.45 8.73 -33.65
CA GLY A 117 4.73 7.46 -33.58
C GLY A 117 3.33 7.70 -33.03
N GLU A 118 2.52 8.29 -33.90
CA GLU A 118 1.11 8.66 -33.78
C GLU A 118 0.24 7.46 -33.40
N LEU A 119 -0.49 7.53 -32.29
CA LEU A 119 -1.71 6.76 -32.07
C LEU A 119 -2.76 7.69 -31.42
N HIS A 120 -3.66 8.14 -32.28
CA HIS A 120 -4.85 8.92 -31.97
C HIS A 120 -5.80 8.13 -31.05
N PHE A 121 -6.06 8.64 -29.85
CA PHE A 121 -7.32 8.45 -29.15
C PHE A 121 -7.84 9.82 -28.70
N GLY A 122 -8.94 10.25 -29.31
CA GLY A 122 -9.56 11.54 -29.04
C GLY A 122 -10.23 11.58 -27.67
N VAL A 123 -9.78 12.50 -26.82
CA VAL A 123 -10.56 13.01 -25.70
C VAL A 123 -10.67 14.52 -25.90
N ALA A 124 -11.89 14.99 -26.11
CA ALA A 124 -12.20 16.39 -26.29
C ALA A 124 -12.05 17.16 -24.97
N GLY A 125 -11.05 18.05 -24.94
CA GLY A 125 -11.03 19.41 -24.38
C GLY A 125 -11.69 19.72 -23.04
N LEU A 126 -10.89 20.20 -22.06
CA LEU A 126 -10.78 21.62 -21.64
C LEU A 126 -9.87 21.73 -20.38
N PRO A 127 -9.36 22.93 -20.00
CA PRO A 127 -7.93 23.19 -19.82
C PRO A 127 -7.38 22.94 -18.42
N GLN A 128 -6.08 22.61 -18.40
CA GLN A 128 -5.18 22.64 -17.26
C GLN A 128 -4.94 24.08 -16.81
N ASP A 129 -5.21 24.36 -15.54
CA ASP A 129 -4.62 25.48 -14.82
C ASP A 129 -3.57 24.90 -13.86
N ASP A 130 -2.31 25.21 -14.14
CA ASP A 130 -1.12 24.74 -13.43
C ASP A 130 -0.80 25.75 -12.32
N THR A 131 -1.12 25.42 -11.08
CA THR A 131 -0.60 26.11 -9.89
C THR A 131 0.10 25.11 -8.99
N SER A 132 1.27 24.72 -9.46
CA SER A 132 2.29 24.03 -8.67
C SER A 132 3.00 25.03 -7.76
N ASP A 133 2.51 25.23 -6.52
CA ASP A 133 3.26 25.99 -5.51
C ASP A 133 3.92 25.10 -4.45
N ARG A 134 5.25 25.23 -4.40
CA ARG A 134 6.20 24.46 -3.59
C ARG A 134 6.32 25.08 -2.20
N VAL A 135 6.20 24.25 -1.17
CA VAL A 135 6.73 24.54 0.16
C VAL A 135 8.25 24.31 0.19
N GLY A 136 8.98 25.37 0.54
CA GLY A 136 10.04 25.33 1.54
C GLY A 136 11.33 24.60 1.21
N ARG A 137 12.32 25.34 0.69
CA ARG A 137 13.74 25.03 0.88
C ARG A 137 14.46 26.28 1.42
N ARG A 138 14.56 26.35 2.74
CA ARG A 138 15.53 27.19 3.43
C ARG A 138 16.91 26.60 3.18
N ASP A 139 17.76 27.33 2.47
CA ASP A 139 19.21 27.33 2.67
C ASP A 139 19.73 28.68 2.18
N GLY A 140 20.50 29.34 3.04
CA GLY A 140 20.91 30.72 2.90
C GLY A 140 21.89 30.95 1.77
N ILE A 141 21.74 32.10 1.10
CA ILE A 141 22.81 32.78 0.38
C ILE A 141 22.76 34.25 0.76
N VAL A 142 23.86 34.68 1.37
CA VAL A 142 24.26 36.06 1.60
C VAL A 142 24.47 36.73 0.25
N HIS A 143 23.70 37.78 -0.07
CA HIS A 143 24.14 38.81 -1.02
C HIS A 143 23.65 40.19 -0.54
N SER A 144 24.62 40.96 -0.05
CA SER A 144 24.56 42.41 0.03
C SER A 144 24.36 42.99 -1.36
N GLY A 145 23.40 43.89 -1.51
CA GLY A 145 23.19 44.68 -2.71
C GLY A 145 22.31 45.87 -2.38
N ALA A 146 22.93 47.03 -2.19
CA ALA A 146 22.31 48.35 -2.23
C ALA A 146 21.74 48.63 -3.64
N VAL A 147 21.11 49.81 -3.82
CA VAL A 147 20.55 50.40 -5.08
C VAL A 147 19.01 50.29 -5.12
N SER A 148 18.18 51.34 -5.24
CA SER A 148 18.40 52.79 -5.33
C SER A 148 17.11 53.54 -4.95
N ASP A 149 17.32 54.76 -4.45
CA ASP A 149 16.44 55.93 -4.59
C ASP A 149 15.84 56.05 -6.01
N ASP A 150 14.55 56.37 -6.11
CA ASP A 150 14.10 57.35 -7.11
C ASP A 150 12.85 58.11 -6.66
N SER A 151 13.12 59.28 -6.11
CA SER A 151 12.20 60.39 -5.91
C SER A 151 12.22 61.26 -7.17
N GLY A 152 11.13 61.30 -7.93
CA GLY A 152 11.03 62.10 -9.16
C GLY A 152 9.61 62.49 -9.52
N LEU A 153 9.04 63.45 -8.80
CA LEU A 153 7.97 64.30 -9.33
C LEU A 153 8.56 65.28 -10.36
N PRO A 154 7.81 65.62 -11.41
CA PRO A 154 7.55 67.04 -11.62
C PRO A 154 6.09 67.36 -11.96
N GLU A 155 5.50 68.11 -11.04
CA GLU A 155 4.91 69.44 -11.24
C GLU A 155 4.69 69.94 -12.69
N GLY A 156 3.42 70.21 -13.03
CA GLY A 156 3.03 71.47 -13.67
C GLY A 156 2.68 71.48 -15.17
N ALA A 157 1.39 71.38 -15.50
CA ALA A 157 0.73 72.11 -16.61
C ALA A 157 -0.81 71.96 -16.48
N LEU A 158 -1.53 72.91 -15.88
CA LEU A 158 -2.17 74.10 -16.48
C LEU A 158 -3.27 73.83 -17.54
N MET A 159 -4.53 73.98 -17.07
CA MET A 159 -5.77 74.41 -17.77
C MET A 159 -6.38 73.52 -18.88
N PRO A 160 -7.70 73.61 -19.19
CA PRO A 160 -8.74 74.56 -18.75
C PRO A 160 -9.90 73.88 -17.97
N ALA A 161 -10.48 74.53 -16.95
CA ALA A 161 -11.61 75.45 -17.08
C ALA A 161 -12.84 74.90 -17.84
N ARG A 162 -13.86 74.53 -17.05
CA ARG A 162 -15.29 74.46 -17.36
C ARG A 162 -15.72 73.58 -18.54
N ARG A 163 -16.28 72.41 -18.19
CA ARG A 163 -17.61 72.06 -18.68
C ARG A 163 -18.47 71.60 -17.52
N GLN A 164 -19.52 72.37 -17.28
CA GLN A 164 -20.63 72.05 -16.41
C GLN A 164 -21.09 70.62 -16.74
N ILE A 165 -20.84 69.66 -15.85
CA ILE A 165 -21.71 68.50 -15.79
C ILE A 165 -23.01 69.09 -15.31
N ALA A 166 -23.89 69.32 -16.28
CA ALA A 166 -25.26 69.76 -16.08
C ALA A 166 -25.82 69.04 -14.87
N ALA A 167 -26.45 69.80 -13.97
CA ALA A 167 -27.28 69.27 -12.92
C ALA A 167 -28.12 68.16 -13.54
N GLY A 168 -27.70 66.92 -13.29
CA GLY A 168 -28.42 65.74 -13.69
C GLY A 168 -29.71 65.86 -12.95
N ASP A 169 -30.75 66.21 -13.71
CA ASP A 169 -32.14 66.17 -13.31
C ASP A 169 -32.26 64.94 -12.43
N SER A 170 -32.38 65.17 -11.13
CA SER A 170 -32.55 64.11 -10.15
C SER A 170 -33.97 63.65 -10.41
N ALA A 171 -34.12 62.87 -11.48
CA ALA A 171 -35.31 62.15 -11.79
C ALA A 171 -35.43 61.17 -10.63
N ASP A 172 -36.05 61.66 -9.55
CA ASP A 172 -36.72 60.92 -8.50
C ASP A 172 -37.87 60.15 -9.17
N SER A 173 -37.49 59.30 -10.13
CA SER A 173 -38.27 58.23 -10.69
C SER A 173 -38.37 57.21 -9.55
N GLY A 174 -39.33 57.46 -8.66
CA GLY A 174 -39.64 56.54 -7.58
C GLY A 174 -39.75 55.13 -8.14
N PHE A 175 -39.00 54.20 -7.55
CA PHE A 175 -39.09 52.78 -7.90
C PHE A 175 -40.56 52.37 -7.86
N THR A 176 -41.07 51.91 -9.00
CA THR A 176 -42.45 51.44 -9.05
C THR A 176 -42.56 50.21 -8.16
N LEU A 177 -43.68 50.05 -7.43
CA LEU A 177 -43.89 48.93 -6.51
C LEU A 177 -43.67 47.56 -7.21
N ILE A 178 -44.03 47.49 -8.50
CA ILE A 178 -43.85 46.30 -9.33
C ILE A 178 -42.37 45.97 -9.57
N GLU A 179 -41.51 46.97 -9.72
CA GLU A 179 -40.08 46.78 -9.95
C GLU A 179 -39.40 46.18 -8.71
N LEU A 180 -39.76 46.65 -7.52
CA LEU A 180 -39.27 46.08 -6.25
C LEU A 180 -39.74 44.63 -6.08
N LEU A 181 -40.99 44.32 -6.44
CA LEU A 181 -41.51 42.95 -6.41
C LEU A 181 -40.71 42.02 -7.32
N ILE A 182 -40.42 42.45 -8.55
CA ILE A 182 -39.62 41.68 -9.51
C ILE A 182 -38.22 41.43 -8.95
N TYR A 183 -37.57 42.42 -8.34
CA TYR A 183 -36.25 42.23 -7.72
C TYR A 183 -36.26 41.23 -6.56
N MET A 184 -37.32 41.21 -5.74
CA MET A 184 -37.43 40.24 -4.64
C MET A 184 -37.56 38.81 -5.18
N VAL A 185 -38.38 38.61 -6.21
CA VAL A 185 -38.53 37.29 -6.85
C VAL A 185 -37.22 36.85 -7.50
N LEU A 186 -36.55 37.75 -8.23
CA LEU A 186 -35.24 37.46 -8.84
C LEU A 186 -34.18 37.13 -7.78
N SER A 187 -34.16 37.86 -6.66
CA SER A 187 -33.23 37.61 -5.56
C SER A 187 -33.43 36.23 -4.93
N VAL A 188 -34.68 35.81 -4.72
CA VAL A 188 -35.00 34.46 -4.23
C VAL A 188 -34.51 33.39 -5.20
N VAL A 189 -34.72 33.56 -6.51
CA VAL A 189 -34.23 32.63 -7.53
C VAL A 189 -32.71 32.51 -7.50
N VAL A 190 -31.98 33.64 -7.43
CA VAL A 190 -30.51 33.64 -7.34
C VAL A 190 -30.04 32.94 -6.06
N LEU A 191 -30.66 33.23 -4.91
CA LEU A 191 -30.32 32.58 -3.64
C LEU A 191 -30.56 31.07 -3.69
N LEU A 192 -31.61 30.60 -4.36
CA LEU A 192 -31.87 29.17 -4.55
C LEU A 192 -30.77 28.51 -5.41
N ILE A 193 -30.32 29.17 -6.48
CA ILE A 193 -29.23 28.66 -7.32
C ILE A 193 -27.93 28.58 -6.51
N VAL A 194 -27.55 29.66 -5.82
CA VAL A 194 -26.33 29.71 -5.00
C VAL A 194 -26.41 28.69 -3.85
N GLY A 195 -27.56 28.57 -3.19
CA GLY A 195 -27.80 27.59 -2.14
C GLY A 195 -27.66 26.15 -2.65
N GLY A 196 -28.18 25.85 -3.83
CA GLY A 196 -28.02 24.54 -4.47
C GLY A 196 -26.55 24.21 -4.78
N LEU A 197 -25.79 25.18 -5.30
CA LEU A 197 -24.36 25.02 -5.56
C LEU A 197 -23.56 24.76 -4.28
N LEU A 198 -23.87 25.48 -3.20
CA LEU A 198 -23.21 25.29 -1.90
C LEU A 198 -23.44 23.87 -1.35
N ILE A 199 -24.67 23.36 -1.40
CA ILE A 199 -25.00 22.01 -0.94
C ILE A 199 -24.22 20.96 -1.74
N ASN A 200 -24.15 21.11 -3.06
CA ASN A 200 -23.41 20.21 -3.93
C ASN A 200 -21.90 20.25 -3.63
N SER A 201 -21.35 21.43 -3.39
CA SER A 201 -19.93 21.61 -3.02
C SER A 201 -19.61 20.91 -1.68
N LEU A 202 -20.45 21.08 -0.65
CA LEU A 202 -20.28 20.42 0.65
C LEU A 202 -20.35 18.88 0.54
N ASN A 203 -21.22 18.35 -0.31
CA ASN A 203 -21.31 16.91 -0.55
C ASN A 203 -20.07 16.36 -1.29
N ALA A 204 -19.53 17.13 -2.25
CA ALA A 204 -18.31 16.79 -2.94
C ALA A 204 -17.11 16.76 -1.97
N GLU A 205 -16.96 17.78 -1.12
CA GLU A 205 -15.90 17.83 -0.10
C GLU A 205 -15.95 16.65 0.87
N ARG A 206 -17.15 16.29 1.35
CA ARG A 206 -17.35 15.11 2.21
C ARG A 206 -16.92 13.83 1.50
N THR A 207 -17.29 13.66 0.24
CA THR A 207 -16.94 12.47 -0.56
C THR A 207 -15.43 12.35 -0.75
N VAL A 208 -14.75 13.46 -1.06
CA VAL A 208 -13.29 13.49 -1.20
C VAL A 208 -12.62 13.18 0.13
N ARG A 209 -13.06 13.81 1.23
CA ARG A 209 -12.53 13.56 2.57
C ARG A 209 -12.67 12.10 2.99
N ASP A 210 -13.83 11.50 2.77
CA ASP A 210 -14.10 10.09 3.04
C ASP A 210 -13.16 9.17 2.22
N ALA A 211 -13.01 9.43 0.92
CA ALA A 211 -12.11 8.67 0.06
C ALA A 211 -10.63 8.81 0.49
N THR A 212 -10.20 10.01 0.88
CA THR A 212 -8.86 10.25 1.42
C THR A 212 -8.63 9.48 2.71
N GLN A 213 -9.58 9.52 3.65
CA GLN A 213 -9.49 8.79 4.92
C GLN A 213 -9.40 7.27 4.71
N ALA A 214 -10.23 6.73 3.81
CA ALA A 214 -10.19 5.31 3.44
C ALA A 214 -8.84 4.91 2.82
N SER A 215 -8.31 5.74 1.92
CA SER A 215 -6.99 5.53 1.31
C SER A 215 -5.85 5.56 2.34
N THR A 216 -5.85 6.55 3.25
CA THR A 216 -4.85 6.65 4.32
C THR A 216 -4.88 5.44 5.25
N ALA A 217 -6.06 4.97 5.66
CA ALA A 217 -6.20 3.76 6.47
C ALA A 217 -5.67 2.52 5.73
N GLY A 218 -6.03 2.36 4.46
CA GLY A 218 -5.56 1.28 3.60
C GLY A 218 -4.03 1.26 3.40
N GLN A 219 -3.42 2.44 3.22
CA GLN A 219 -1.97 2.60 3.13
C GLN A 219 -1.27 2.30 4.45
N LEU A 220 -1.85 2.73 5.59
CA LEU A 220 -1.30 2.44 6.92
C LEU A 220 -1.25 0.93 7.18
N ILE A 221 -2.34 0.22 6.88
CA ILE A 221 -2.43 -1.25 6.99
C ILE A 221 -1.39 -1.91 6.08
N SER A 222 -1.35 -1.53 4.81
CA SER A 222 -0.41 -2.09 3.83
C SER A 222 1.05 -1.89 4.22
N LYS A 223 1.39 -0.70 4.73
CA LYS A 223 2.75 -0.39 5.19
C LYS A 223 3.11 -1.18 6.44
N SER A 224 2.18 -1.30 7.39
CA SER A 224 2.37 -2.07 8.63
C SER A 224 2.64 -3.55 8.31
N LEU A 225 1.77 -4.20 7.53
CA LEU A 225 1.96 -5.59 7.10
C LEU A 225 3.24 -5.72 6.26
N GLY A 226 3.46 -4.82 5.31
CA GLY A 226 4.60 -4.88 4.42
C GLY A 226 5.94 -4.83 5.14
N GLN A 227 6.06 -4.00 6.18
CA GLN A 227 7.26 -3.95 7.00
C GLN A 227 7.48 -5.25 7.78
N GLY A 228 6.44 -5.81 8.37
CA GLY A 228 6.54 -7.04 9.16
C GLY A 228 6.81 -8.29 8.31
N VAL A 229 6.03 -8.48 7.24
CA VAL A 229 6.11 -9.64 6.34
C VAL A 229 7.44 -9.67 5.60
N ARG A 230 7.94 -8.54 5.07
CA ARG A 230 9.22 -8.50 4.34
C ARG A 230 10.40 -8.95 5.20
N ASN A 231 10.34 -8.71 6.50
CA ASN A 231 11.38 -9.08 7.46
C ASN A 231 11.05 -10.37 8.25
N ALA A 232 10.03 -11.13 7.84
CA ALA A 232 9.55 -12.29 8.57
C ALA A 232 10.42 -13.55 8.34
N SER A 233 10.91 -14.19 9.40
CA SER A 233 11.54 -15.52 9.31
C SER A 233 10.53 -16.66 9.32
N ALA A 234 9.36 -16.45 9.91
CA ALA A 234 8.25 -17.39 9.94
C ALA A 234 6.92 -16.62 9.82
N ILE A 235 5.96 -17.22 9.12
CA ILE A 235 4.63 -16.64 8.91
C ILE A 235 3.58 -17.68 9.28
N TRP A 236 2.62 -17.34 10.12
CA TRP A 236 1.46 -18.15 10.42
C TRP A 236 0.19 -17.35 10.16
N HIS A 237 -0.86 -18.05 9.74
CA HIS A 237 -2.17 -17.46 9.55
C HIS A 237 -3.24 -18.43 10.00
N THR A 238 -4.40 -17.90 10.42
CA THR A 238 -5.57 -18.73 10.70
C THR A 238 -6.12 -19.35 9.40
N PRO A 239 -6.71 -20.55 9.47
CA PRO A 239 -7.45 -21.11 8.35
C PRO A 239 -8.57 -20.19 7.86
N ALA A 240 -8.89 -20.26 6.57
CA ALA A 240 -9.98 -19.51 5.98
C ALA A 240 -11.33 -19.82 6.69
N GLY A 241 -12.15 -18.78 6.88
CA GLY A 241 -13.46 -18.89 7.55
C GLY A 241 -13.42 -18.82 9.07
N VAL A 242 -12.24 -18.80 9.70
CA VAL A 242 -12.10 -18.59 11.15
C VAL A 242 -12.11 -17.09 11.48
N GLN A 243 -12.81 -16.71 12.56
CA GLN A 243 -12.88 -15.34 13.07
C GLN A 243 -12.37 -15.26 14.51
N PRO A 244 -11.50 -14.28 14.87
CA PRO A 244 -10.86 -13.32 13.98
C PRO A 244 -9.89 -14.02 13.00
N GLU A 245 -9.77 -13.47 11.80
CA GLU A 245 -8.72 -13.89 10.87
C GLU A 245 -7.40 -13.27 11.35
N LEU A 246 -6.37 -14.09 11.60
CA LEU A 246 -5.08 -13.65 12.13
C LEU A 246 -3.95 -13.91 11.14
N LEU A 247 -3.01 -12.97 11.09
CA LEU A 247 -1.70 -13.10 10.49
C LEU A 247 -0.65 -12.83 11.56
N ILE A 248 0.18 -13.81 11.89
CA ILE A 248 1.25 -13.68 12.89
C ILE A 248 2.58 -13.92 12.21
N VAL A 249 3.54 -13.03 12.41
CA VAL A 249 4.89 -13.14 11.86
C VAL A 249 5.93 -13.01 12.94
N ARG A 250 7.01 -13.77 12.81
CA ARG A 250 8.25 -13.55 13.56
C ARG A 250 9.17 -12.71 12.71
N THR A 251 9.45 -11.49 13.11
CA THR A 251 10.15 -10.50 12.28
C THR A 251 11.46 -10.04 12.91
N ALA A 252 12.44 -9.73 12.08
CA ALA A 252 13.72 -9.17 12.51
C ALA A 252 13.62 -7.66 12.71
N GLY A 253 14.24 -7.16 13.78
CA GLY A 253 14.44 -5.73 14.02
C GLY A 253 15.44 -5.11 13.05
N ALA A 254 15.37 -3.78 12.92
CA ALA A 254 16.24 -3.01 12.02
C ALA A 254 17.62 -2.67 12.63
N GLY A 255 17.93 -3.18 13.83
CA GLY A 255 19.20 -2.93 14.51
C GLY A 255 20.38 -3.69 13.87
N ALA A 256 21.61 -3.25 14.16
CA ALA A 256 22.83 -3.92 13.71
C ALA A 256 22.93 -5.36 14.24
N THR A 257 22.42 -5.59 15.45
CA THR A 257 22.22 -6.92 16.02
C THR A 257 20.77 -7.35 15.77
N ALA A 258 20.58 -8.50 15.14
CA ALA A 258 19.25 -9.05 14.86
C ALA A 258 18.52 -9.36 16.18
N SER A 259 17.55 -8.53 16.52
CA SER A 259 16.54 -8.82 17.55
C SER A 259 15.30 -9.38 16.88
N TRP A 260 14.73 -10.43 17.46
CA TRP A 260 13.51 -11.05 16.94
C TRP A 260 12.32 -10.69 17.83
N TYR A 261 11.19 -10.39 17.20
CA TYR A 261 9.94 -10.15 17.89
C TYR A 261 8.77 -10.59 17.03
N CYS A 262 7.62 -10.70 17.65
CA CYS A 262 6.36 -11.13 17.06
C CYS A 262 5.55 -9.90 16.68
N GLN A 263 5.01 -9.90 15.47
CA GLN A 263 3.98 -8.96 15.05
C GLN A 263 2.76 -9.74 14.61
N ALA A 264 1.58 -9.24 14.93
CA ALA A 264 0.34 -9.83 14.51
C ALA A 264 -0.61 -8.78 13.96
N TRP A 265 -1.46 -9.19 13.03
CA TRP A 265 -2.62 -8.46 12.56
C TRP A 265 -3.85 -9.35 12.69
N SER A 266 -4.97 -8.73 13.00
CA SER A 266 -6.26 -9.39 13.07
C SER A 266 -7.26 -8.66 12.20
N TYR A 267 -8.10 -9.40 11.49
CA TYR A 267 -9.29 -8.88 10.82
C TYR A 267 -10.53 -9.51 11.45
N ALA A 268 -11.42 -8.68 11.99
CA ALA A 268 -12.72 -9.10 12.50
C ALA A 268 -13.69 -7.91 12.53
N ASN A 269 -14.98 -8.15 12.27
CA ASN A 269 -16.04 -7.14 12.34
C ASN A 269 -15.74 -5.87 11.53
N GLY A 270 -15.05 -6.01 10.40
CA GLY A 270 -14.66 -4.89 9.54
C GLY A 270 -13.54 -4.01 10.09
N GLU A 271 -12.79 -4.50 11.09
CA GLU A 271 -11.67 -3.80 11.70
C GLU A 271 -10.38 -4.58 11.52
N VAL A 272 -9.30 -3.87 11.24
CA VAL A 272 -7.94 -4.42 11.26
C VAL A 272 -7.20 -3.86 12.46
N ARG A 273 -6.71 -4.75 13.32
CA ARG A 273 -5.89 -4.40 14.49
C ARG A 273 -4.50 -5.02 14.40
N THR A 274 -3.55 -4.48 15.16
CA THR A 274 -2.18 -5.00 15.24
C THR A 274 -1.66 -5.08 16.68
N LYS A 275 -0.75 -6.02 16.92
CA LYS A 275 -0.03 -6.16 18.19
C LYS A 275 1.41 -6.57 17.93
N THR A 276 2.31 -6.07 18.77
CA THR A 276 3.71 -6.51 18.82
C THR A 276 4.02 -7.11 20.19
N SER A 277 4.90 -8.10 20.22
CA SER A 277 5.30 -8.80 21.44
C SER A 277 6.68 -9.44 21.28
N THR A 278 7.41 -9.65 22.37
CA THR A 278 8.64 -10.46 22.36
C THR A 278 8.37 -11.94 22.64
N THR A 279 7.13 -12.29 23.02
CA THR A 279 6.67 -13.64 23.37
C THR A 279 5.44 -14.02 22.53
N LEU A 280 4.92 -15.22 22.77
CA LEU A 280 3.68 -15.75 22.18
C LEU A 280 2.56 -14.70 22.20
N ILE A 281 1.89 -14.53 21.06
CA ILE A 281 0.73 -13.64 20.93
C ILE A 281 -0.54 -14.47 21.13
N SER A 282 -1.37 -14.10 22.11
CA SER A 282 -2.68 -14.72 22.33
C SER A 282 -3.58 -14.57 21.12
N THR A 283 -4.16 -15.67 20.65
CA THR A 283 -5.13 -15.72 19.55
C THR A 283 -6.58 -15.71 20.03
N ILE A 284 -6.81 -15.59 21.34
CA ILE A 284 -8.16 -15.60 21.94
C ILE A 284 -8.89 -14.32 21.51
N PRO A 285 -10.13 -14.40 20.96
CA PRO A 285 -10.86 -13.24 20.43
C PRO A 285 -10.96 -12.05 21.39
N ALA A 286 -11.21 -12.31 22.68
CA ALA A 286 -11.27 -11.27 23.71
C ALA A 286 -9.95 -10.50 23.86
N SER A 287 -8.80 -11.19 23.72
CA SER A 287 -7.49 -10.52 23.73
C SER A 287 -7.24 -9.75 22.43
N VAL A 288 -7.75 -10.22 21.30
CA VAL A 288 -7.59 -9.59 19.99
C VAL A 288 -8.33 -8.25 19.92
N ALA A 289 -9.50 -8.15 20.56
CA ALA A 289 -10.26 -6.91 20.64
C ALA A 289 -9.49 -5.75 21.30
N SER A 290 -8.53 -6.05 22.18
CA SER A 290 -7.70 -5.04 22.86
C SER A 290 -6.45 -4.61 22.08
N TRP A 291 -6.25 -5.13 20.85
CA TRP A 291 -5.11 -4.77 20.02
C TRP A 291 -5.26 -3.36 19.44
N THR A 292 -4.16 -2.77 18.98
CA THR A 292 -4.15 -1.41 18.41
C THR A 292 -4.94 -1.39 17.11
N LEU A 293 -5.98 -0.57 17.02
CA LEU A 293 -6.76 -0.38 15.79
C LEU A 293 -5.94 0.35 14.73
N LEU A 294 -5.81 -0.26 13.54
CA LEU A 294 -5.21 0.36 12.36
C LEU A 294 -6.25 0.98 11.43
N GLY A 295 -7.42 0.37 11.32
CA GLY A 295 -8.51 0.88 10.49
C GLY A 295 -9.81 0.12 10.74
N ALA A 296 -10.92 0.77 10.36
CA ALA A 296 -12.28 0.24 10.44
C ALA A 296 -13.00 0.45 9.10
N GLY A 297 -14.18 -0.15 8.93
CA GLY A 297 -14.93 -0.10 7.67
C GLY A 297 -14.29 -0.92 6.55
N ILE A 298 -13.54 -1.96 6.92
CA ILE A 298 -12.80 -2.81 5.99
C ILE A 298 -13.67 -4.00 5.61
N ALA A 299 -13.63 -4.40 4.35
CA ALA A 299 -14.32 -5.59 3.87
C ALA A 299 -13.39 -6.41 2.96
N PRO A 300 -13.46 -7.77 3.03
CA PRO A 300 -12.79 -8.62 2.07
C PRO A 300 -13.41 -8.46 0.68
N VAL A 301 -12.59 -8.58 -0.36
CA VAL A 301 -13.08 -8.56 -1.74
C VAL A 301 -13.67 -9.93 -2.08
N SER A 302 -14.94 -9.96 -2.46
CA SER A 302 -15.65 -11.18 -2.90
C SER A 302 -15.65 -12.32 -1.88
N GLY A 303 -15.60 -12.00 -0.58
CA GLY A 303 -15.58 -13.02 0.50
C GLY A 303 -14.27 -13.81 0.63
N ALA A 304 -13.23 -13.43 -0.11
CA ALA A 304 -11.90 -14.01 0.06
C ALA A 304 -11.32 -13.68 1.45
N PRO A 305 -10.43 -14.51 2.01
CA PRO A 305 -9.68 -14.14 3.22
C PRO A 305 -8.94 -12.81 3.03
N VAL A 306 -8.72 -12.05 4.11
CA VAL A 306 -7.99 -10.77 4.08
C VAL A 306 -6.47 -10.99 4.06
N PHE A 307 -6.00 -12.09 4.65
CA PHE A 307 -4.59 -12.47 4.76
C PHE A 307 -4.29 -13.86 4.14
N PRO A 308 -4.67 -14.13 2.88
CA PRO A 308 -4.29 -15.37 2.21
C PRO A 308 -2.77 -15.48 2.15
N LYS A 309 -2.27 -16.62 2.62
CA LYS A 309 -0.85 -16.96 2.62
C LYS A 309 -0.58 -18.04 1.57
N SER A 310 0.44 -17.84 0.75
CA SER A 310 1.00 -18.86 -0.15
C SER A 310 2.51 -18.94 0.05
N GLY A 311 3.00 -20.01 0.68
CA GLY A 311 4.41 -20.14 1.05
C GLY A 311 4.89 -19.00 1.95
N ARG A 312 5.73 -18.10 1.42
CA ARG A 312 6.24 -16.92 2.14
C ARG A 312 5.69 -15.60 1.62
N GLN A 313 4.63 -15.69 0.84
CA GLN A 313 3.86 -14.59 0.29
C GLN A 313 2.54 -14.44 1.03
N VAL A 314 2.13 -13.20 1.28
CA VAL A 314 0.83 -12.80 1.79
C VAL A 314 0.23 -11.83 0.80
N ASP A 315 -0.95 -12.13 0.28
CA ASP A 315 -1.66 -11.25 -0.64
C ASP A 315 -2.72 -10.47 0.13
N LEU A 316 -2.54 -9.16 0.29
CA LEU A 316 -3.50 -8.29 0.96
C LEU A 316 -4.46 -7.73 -0.09
N THR A 317 -5.73 -8.11 -0.03
CA THR A 317 -6.77 -7.52 -0.89
C THR A 317 -8.00 -7.18 -0.06
N LEU A 318 -8.28 -5.89 0.08
CA LEU A 318 -9.38 -5.39 0.90
C LEU A 318 -10.01 -4.13 0.29
N ASP A 319 -11.27 -3.89 0.63
CA ASP A 319 -11.97 -2.64 0.41
C ASP A 319 -12.05 -1.85 1.71
N VAL A 320 -11.66 -0.59 1.68
CA VAL A 320 -11.81 0.32 2.83
C VAL A 320 -12.92 1.30 2.54
N LYS A 321 -13.92 1.37 3.41
CA LYS A 321 -14.99 2.36 3.35
C LYS A 321 -14.88 3.33 4.53
N SER A 322 -14.92 4.63 4.24
CA SER A 322 -15.11 5.69 5.24
C SER A 322 -16.41 6.41 4.93
N GLY A 323 -17.26 6.60 5.94
CA GLY A 323 -18.52 7.35 5.80
C GLY A 323 -19.45 6.78 4.72
N GLN A 324 -19.98 7.67 3.88
CA GLN A 324 -20.94 7.33 2.81
C GLN A 324 -20.29 7.24 1.42
N GLY A 325 -18.98 7.50 1.32
CA GLY A 325 -18.23 7.43 0.08
C GLY A 325 -18.15 6.02 -0.53
N LYS A 326 -17.69 5.97 -1.79
CA LYS A 326 -17.31 4.70 -2.44
C LYS A 326 -16.11 4.09 -1.72
N ALA A 327 -16.10 2.76 -1.60
CA ALA A 327 -14.97 2.06 -1.02
C ALA A 327 -13.72 2.19 -1.90
N VAL A 328 -12.56 2.30 -1.26
CA VAL A 328 -11.24 2.34 -1.91
C VAL A 328 -10.63 0.95 -1.81
N ARG A 329 -10.31 0.35 -2.95
CA ARG A 329 -9.66 -0.96 -3.01
C ARG A 329 -8.16 -0.84 -2.82
N ILE A 330 -7.63 -1.69 -1.95
CA ILE A 330 -6.19 -1.87 -1.74
C ILE A 330 -5.84 -3.31 -2.08
N SER A 331 -4.89 -3.49 -3.00
CA SER A 331 -4.36 -4.79 -3.37
C SER A 331 -2.84 -4.73 -3.42
N THR A 332 -2.17 -5.58 -2.63
CA THR A 332 -0.72 -5.67 -2.60
C THR A 332 -0.24 -7.06 -2.24
N THR A 333 0.87 -7.47 -2.81
CA THR A 333 1.52 -8.74 -2.55
C THR A 333 2.79 -8.51 -1.73
N LEU A 334 2.91 -9.23 -0.62
CA LEU A 334 4.01 -9.09 0.33
C LEU A 334 4.77 -10.41 0.45
N THR A 335 6.04 -10.43 0.07
CA THR A 335 6.89 -11.62 0.18
C THR A 335 8.00 -11.38 1.20
N SER A 336 8.25 -12.37 2.06
CA SER A 336 9.40 -12.32 2.96
C SER A 336 10.73 -12.40 2.22
N ARG A 337 11.71 -11.64 2.72
CA ARG A 337 13.08 -11.56 2.18
C ARG A 337 14.13 -12.21 3.08
N GLN A 338 13.75 -12.71 4.25
CA GLN A 338 14.71 -13.40 5.12
C GLN A 338 15.13 -14.72 4.47
N PRO A 339 16.39 -15.17 4.60
CA PRO A 339 16.79 -16.48 4.09
C PRO A 339 16.02 -17.60 4.81
N VAL A 340 15.71 -18.68 4.08
CA VAL A 340 15.19 -19.90 4.72
C VAL A 340 16.34 -20.53 5.51
N PRO A 341 16.15 -20.89 6.79
CA PRO A 341 17.17 -21.59 7.55
C PRO A 341 17.67 -22.84 6.80
N VAL A 342 18.95 -23.17 6.92
CA VAL A 342 19.56 -24.36 6.29
C VAL A 342 18.91 -25.67 6.72
N SER A 343 18.25 -25.69 7.88
CA SER A 343 17.45 -26.83 8.35
C SER A 343 16.17 -27.05 7.53
N GLY A 344 15.77 -26.11 6.68
CA GLY A 344 14.50 -26.14 5.95
C GLY A 344 13.26 -25.90 6.83
N VAL A 345 13.43 -25.74 8.14
CA VAL A 345 12.35 -25.55 9.11
C VAL A 345 12.28 -24.08 9.52
N GLU A 346 11.14 -23.43 9.29
CA GLU A 346 10.89 -22.07 9.78
C GLU A 346 10.88 -22.06 11.31
N VAL A 347 11.70 -21.20 11.92
CA VAL A 347 11.73 -21.05 13.38
C VAL A 347 10.62 -20.10 13.80
N SER A 348 9.51 -20.65 14.32
CA SER A 348 8.35 -19.87 14.77
C SER A 348 8.46 -19.38 16.22
N ALA A 349 9.15 -20.12 17.09
CA ALA A 349 9.27 -19.79 18.50
C ALA A 349 9.98 -18.43 18.70
N PRO A 350 9.51 -17.58 19.64
CA PRO A 350 8.42 -17.83 20.60
C PRO A 350 7.02 -17.40 20.12
N CYS A 351 6.85 -17.06 18.83
CA CYS A 351 5.67 -16.32 18.36
C CYS A 351 4.40 -17.13 18.19
N PHE A 352 4.53 -18.42 17.84
CA PHE A 352 3.46 -19.41 17.69
C PHE A 352 4.02 -20.83 17.63
#